data_AF-R0P3F2-F1
#
_entry.id   AF-R0P3F2-F1
#
_cell.length_a   1.000
_cell.length_b   1.000
_cell.length_c   1.000
_cell.angle_alpha   90.00
_cell.angle_beta   90.00
_cell.angle_gamma   90.00
#
_symmetry.space_group_name_H-M   'P 1'
#
loop_
_entity.id
_entity.type
_entity.pdbx_description
1 polymer ?
#
loop_
_entity_poly.entity_id
_entity_poly.type
_entity_poly.pdbx_seq_one_letter_code
_entity_poly.pdbx_strand_id
1 'polypeptide(L)'
;MSYTKSQVSNFLNDKILFRFSISNNFIIEFSNSEEFFTFEELERIIKSNYDYWNSIYDKAPTSFNSTWKSLNDKFNTVKNYIFELKELNIDNINNQIYYTLSTDRETREQDKIVYTLSVNSPIDKDTQFRKIRRFVSFYIEQSKNNLDEAIRNFIYLSKKNDAIGNYFSSSSQEMSYPALYLLRKNLSNIKDNISDFETSIVVPLDNKLKEISEDSDEQFREITSFIEDKHNKIQEQYDKKVSELAAFKKSLDNWQNEKFVKIKVLEDTYENKLALEAPENLWNNRAEEHEKQARNWAIFLVFTIVALIFTLGKLVLVIHDYSLNTIKNEIPFISESFILISVISFFIYIIRILIKIVLSNQHLATE
;
A
#
# COMPACT_ATOMS: atom_id res chain seq x y z
N MET A 1 4.43 9.75 -16.54
CA MET A 1 5.76 9.36 -16.03
C MET A 1 6.39 8.56 -17.14
N SER A 2 7.53 8.99 -17.68
CA SER A 2 8.26 8.21 -18.68
C SER A 2 9.02 7.08 -17.98
N TYR A 3 9.14 5.92 -18.61
CA TYR A 3 9.95 4.82 -18.08
C TYR A 3 11.45 5.18 -18.14
N THR A 4 12.23 4.74 -17.16
CA THR A 4 13.69 4.87 -17.23
C THR A 4 14.27 3.80 -18.17
N LYS A 5 15.49 4.02 -18.69
CA LYS A 5 16.17 3.02 -19.55
C LYS A 5 16.26 1.67 -18.83
N SER A 6 16.65 1.70 -17.55
CA SER A 6 16.77 0.51 -16.71
C SER A 6 15.45 -0.26 -16.56
N GLN A 7 14.32 0.44 -16.44
CA GLN A 7 12.99 -0.19 -16.34
C GLN A 7 12.60 -0.90 -17.63
N VAL A 8 12.87 -0.29 -18.78
CA VAL A 8 12.61 -0.89 -20.10
C VAL A 8 13.52 -2.09 -20.34
N SER A 9 14.83 -1.97 -20.09
CA SER A 9 15.79 -3.07 -20.24
C SER A 9 15.40 -4.27 -19.38
N ASN A 10 15.08 -4.06 -18.09
CA ASN A 10 14.64 -5.15 -17.20
C ASN A 10 13.35 -5.84 -17.67
N PHE A 11 12.41 -5.10 -18.27
CA PHE A 11 11.18 -5.67 -18.77
C PHE A 11 11.37 -6.47 -20.08
N LEU A 12 12.25 -6.00 -20.96
CA LEU A 12 12.42 -6.57 -22.31
C LEU A 12 13.45 -7.70 -22.35
N ASN A 13 14.55 -7.62 -21.61
CA ASN A 13 15.68 -8.54 -21.76
C ASN A 13 15.30 -10.01 -21.47
N ASP A 14 14.30 -10.22 -20.64
CA ASP A 14 13.76 -11.56 -20.33
C ASP A 14 12.81 -12.09 -21.40
N LYS A 15 12.26 -11.23 -22.26
CA LYS A 15 11.16 -11.57 -23.18
C LYS A 15 11.49 -11.43 -24.66
N ILE A 16 12.35 -10.48 -25.01
CA ILE A 16 12.68 -10.13 -26.39
C ILE A 16 14.19 -10.06 -26.57
N LEU A 17 14.67 -10.70 -27.64
CA LEU A 17 16.05 -10.57 -28.12
C LEU A 17 16.05 -10.24 -29.61
N PHE A 18 17.21 -9.82 -30.09
CA PHE A 18 17.43 -9.47 -31.47
C PHE A 18 18.65 -10.22 -32.00
N ARG A 19 18.65 -10.50 -33.31
CA ARG A 19 19.82 -11.02 -34.02
C ARG A 19 19.90 -10.39 -35.39
N PHE A 20 21.11 -10.34 -35.95
CA PHE A 20 21.31 -9.85 -37.31
C PHE A 20 21.37 -11.01 -38.31
N SER A 21 20.72 -10.80 -39.47
CA SER A 21 20.86 -11.64 -40.65
C SER A 21 21.58 -10.82 -41.71
N ILE A 22 22.86 -11.10 -41.92
CA ILE A 22 23.71 -10.35 -42.85
C ILE A 22 24.16 -11.29 -43.95
N SER A 23 24.05 -10.82 -45.20
CA SER A 23 24.50 -11.59 -46.36
C SER A 23 26.01 -11.87 -46.26
N ASN A 24 26.40 -13.06 -46.75
CA ASN A 24 27.79 -13.49 -46.78
C ASN A 24 28.71 -12.54 -47.59
N ASN A 25 28.14 -11.65 -48.40
CA ASN A 25 28.88 -10.62 -49.14
C ASN A 25 29.34 -9.43 -48.27
N PHE A 26 28.86 -9.33 -47.02
CA PHE A 26 29.17 -8.21 -46.12
C PHE A 26 29.87 -8.63 -44.82
N ILE A 27 30.11 -9.93 -44.64
CA ILE A 27 30.78 -10.48 -43.46
C ILE A 27 32.02 -11.24 -43.90
N ILE A 28 33.08 -11.19 -43.10
CA ILE A 28 34.27 -12.05 -43.21
C ILE A 28 34.14 -13.19 -42.20
N GLU A 29 33.88 -12.86 -40.93
CA GLU A 29 33.83 -13.82 -39.82
C GLU A 29 32.82 -13.34 -38.76
N PHE A 30 31.53 -13.54 -39.07
CA PHE A 30 30.38 -13.23 -38.23
C PHE A 30 29.38 -14.40 -38.29
N SER A 31 28.86 -14.81 -37.14
CA SER A 31 27.88 -15.90 -37.03
C SER A 31 26.48 -15.32 -36.89
N ASN A 32 25.72 -15.35 -38.00
CA ASN A 32 24.33 -14.86 -38.00
C ASN A 32 23.45 -15.59 -36.95
N SER A 33 23.78 -16.81 -36.52
CA SER A 33 22.93 -17.71 -35.72
C SER A 33 23.25 -17.87 -34.25
N GLU A 34 24.41 -17.41 -33.81
CA GLU A 34 24.86 -17.66 -32.44
C GLU A 34 24.75 -16.42 -31.55
N GLU A 35 24.74 -15.22 -32.14
CA GLU A 35 24.73 -13.96 -31.39
C GLU A 35 23.31 -13.39 -31.21
N PHE A 36 22.92 -13.21 -29.95
CA PHE A 36 21.70 -12.50 -29.55
C PHE A 36 22.06 -11.20 -28.84
N PHE A 37 21.25 -10.18 -29.08
CA PHE A 37 21.42 -8.85 -28.53
C PHE A 37 20.16 -8.43 -27.79
N THR A 38 20.35 -7.79 -26.65
CA THR A 38 19.32 -7.08 -25.91
C THR A 38 18.87 -5.83 -26.66
N PHE A 39 17.76 -5.21 -26.22
CA PHE A 39 17.26 -3.97 -26.82
C PHE A 39 18.29 -2.82 -26.75
N GLU A 40 19.04 -2.76 -25.64
CA GLU A 40 20.08 -1.75 -25.41
C GLU A 40 21.35 -2.02 -26.22
N GLU A 41 21.79 -3.27 -26.30
CA GLU A 41 22.91 -3.66 -27.17
C GLU A 41 22.58 -3.38 -28.63
N LEU A 42 21.34 -3.64 -29.05
CA LEU A 42 20.87 -3.32 -30.38
C LEU A 42 20.98 -1.83 -30.69
N GLU A 43 20.56 -0.95 -29.76
CA GLU A 43 20.72 0.50 -29.90
C GLU A 43 22.18 0.88 -30.14
N ARG A 44 23.08 0.38 -29.29
CA ARG A 44 24.52 0.69 -29.36
C ARG A 44 25.13 0.22 -30.69
N ILE A 45 24.77 -0.98 -31.15
CA ILE A 45 25.25 -1.52 -32.43
C ILE A 45 24.78 -0.67 -33.60
N ILE A 46 23.47 -0.37 -33.66
CA ILE A 46 22.89 0.43 -34.75
C ILE A 46 23.54 1.81 -34.81
N LYS A 47 23.66 2.47 -33.66
CA LYS A 47 24.27 3.80 -33.55
C LYS A 47 25.75 3.77 -33.97
N SER A 48 26.55 2.86 -33.43
CA SER A 48 27.98 2.78 -33.74
C SER A 48 28.24 2.54 -35.23
N ASN A 49 27.45 1.67 -35.87
CA ASN A 49 27.57 1.42 -37.30
C ASN A 49 27.09 2.63 -38.12
N TYR A 50 25.95 3.23 -37.77
CA TYR A 50 25.48 4.45 -38.42
C TYR A 50 26.51 5.57 -38.36
N ASP A 51 27.04 5.87 -37.18
CA ASP A 51 28.03 6.93 -36.97
C ASP A 51 29.29 6.69 -37.80
N TYR A 52 29.78 5.46 -37.85
CA TYR A 52 30.92 5.11 -38.69
C TYR A 52 30.65 5.35 -40.19
N TRP A 53 29.59 4.76 -40.74
CA TRP A 53 29.28 4.91 -42.17
C TRP A 53 28.92 6.35 -42.53
N ASN A 54 28.34 7.11 -41.61
CA ASN A 54 28.08 8.54 -41.77
C ASN A 54 29.37 9.37 -41.78
N SER A 55 30.34 9.07 -40.91
CA SER A 55 31.61 9.81 -40.83
C SER A 55 32.45 9.78 -42.13
N ILE A 56 32.24 8.78 -42.98
CA ILE A 56 32.98 8.61 -44.24
C ILE A 56 32.15 8.96 -45.49
N TYR A 57 30.83 9.19 -45.33
CA TYR A 57 29.89 9.33 -46.43
C TYR A 57 30.25 10.49 -47.38
N ASP A 58 30.63 11.64 -46.82
CA ASP A 58 31.02 12.82 -47.61
C ASP A 58 32.30 12.60 -48.43
N LYS A 59 33.16 11.67 -47.99
CA LYS A 59 34.42 11.34 -48.68
C LYS A 59 34.21 10.31 -49.78
N ALA A 60 33.39 9.30 -49.50
CA ALA A 60 33.03 8.23 -50.41
C ALA A 60 31.60 7.74 -50.11
N PRO A 61 30.62 8.11 -50.97
CA PRO A 61 29.24 7.70 -50.80
C PRO A 61 29.09 6.18 -50.82
N THR A 62 28.21 5.67 -49.95
CA THR A 62 27.91 4.24 -49.81
C THR A 62 26.45 4.02 -49.44
N SER A 63 25.84 2.94 -49.95
CA SER A 63 24.48 2.55 -49.54
C SER A 63 24.40 2.05 -48.09
N PHE A 64 25.55 1.79 -47.47
CA PHE A 64 25.62 1.36 -46.08
C PHE A 64 25.17 2.47 -45.12
N ASN A 65 25.46 3.73 -45.43
CA ASN A 65 25.00 4.86 -44.63
C ASN A 65 23.46 4.91 -44.57
N SER A 66 22.79 4.84 -45.71
CA SER A 66 21.33 4.89 -45.76
C SER A 66 20.68 3.65 -45.13
N THR A 67 21.32 2.48 -45.27
CA THR A 67 20.89 1.23 -44.63
C THR A 67 20.87 1.38 -43.10
N TRP A 68 21.99 1.82 -42.51
CA TRP A 68 22.09 2.00 -41.05
C TRP A 68 21.25 3.17 -40.55
N LYS A 69 21.14 4.26 -41.33
CA LYS A 69 20.24 5.38 -41.01
C LYS A 69 18.79 4.92 -40.93
N SER A 70 18.31 4.18 -41.92
CA SER A 70 16.94 3.68 -41.94
C SER A 70 16.65 2.77 -40.75
N LEU A 71 17.59 1.89 -40.40
CA LEU A 71 17.46 1.03 -39.22
C LEU A 71 17.47 1.84 -37.91
N ASN A 72 18.33 2.86 -37.81
CA ASN A 72 18.38 3.78 -36.68
C ASN A 72 17.07 4.55 -36.49
N ASP A 73 16.50 5.07 -37.57
CA ASP A 73 15.23 5.82 -37.52
C ASP A 73 14.05 4.91 -37.10
N LYS A 74 13.99 3.68 -37.64
CA LYS A 74 13.01 2.66 -37.23
C LYS A 74 13.17 2.25 -35.77
N PHE A 75 14.41 2.04 -35.31
CA PHE A 75 14.69 1.73 -33.92
C PHE A 75 14.25 2.85 -32.99
N ASN A 76 14.58 4.11 -33.32
CA ASN A 76 14.17 5.27 -32.55
C ASN A 76 12.64 5.43 -32.49
N THR A 77 11.93 5.06 -33.55
CA THR A 77 10.46 5.03 -33.56
C THR A 77 9.90 4.02 -32.55
N VAL A 78 10.47 2.81 -32.51
CA VAL A 78 10.10 1.79 -31.51
C VAL A 78 10.48 2.23 -30.09
N LYS A 79 11.69 2.78 -29.93
CA LYS A 79 12.16 3.29 -28.64
C LYS A 79 11.23 4.35 -28.11
N ASN A 80 10.96 5.41 -28.86
CA ASN A 80 10.07 6.49 -28.43
C ASN A 80 8.68 5.96 -28.05
N TYR A 81 8.12 5.04 -28.83
CA TYR A 81 6.87 4.38 -28.50
C TYR A 81 6.90 3.69 -27.14
N ILE A 82 7.93 2.88 -26.85
CA ILE A 82 8.04 2.15 -25.58
C ILE A 82 8.13 3.12 -24.39
N PHE A 83 8.93 4.17 -24.51
CA PHE A 83 9.14 5.15 -23.43
C PHE A 83 7.91 6.02 -23.17
N GLU A 84 7.03 6.21 -24.16
CA GLU A 84 5.77 6.95 -24.04
C GLU A 84 4.59 6.10 -23.52
N LEU A 85 4.75 4.78 -23.36
CA LEU A 85 3.70 3.93 -22.84
C LEU A 85 3.32 4.30 -21.40
N LYS A 86 2.02 4.26 -21.09
CA LYS A 86 1.52 4.39 -19.70
C LYS A 86 1.78 3.11 -18.88
N GLU A 87 1.70 1.97 -19.53
CA GLU A 87 1.92 0.64 -18.97
C GLU A 87 2.73 -0.21 -19.96
N LEU A 88 3.82 -0.85 -19.50
CA LEU A 88 4.60 -1.77 -20.31
C LEU A 88 3.79 -3.03 -20.62
N ASN A 89 3.26 -3.11 -21.83
CA ASN A 89 2.51 -4.25 -22.33
C ASN A 89 3.30 -4.97 -23.43
N ILE A 90 3.60 -6.24 -23.22
CA ILE A 90 4.46 -7.02 -24.11
C ILE A 90 3.84 -7.23 -25.49
N ASP A 91 2.52 -7.39 -25.59
CA ASP A 91 1.83 -7.62 -26.87
C ASP A 91 1.87 -6.36 -27.74
N ASN A 92 1.64 -5.19 -27.13
CA ASN A 92 1.75 -3.90 -27.80
C ASN A 92 3.19 -3.64 -28.29
N ILE A 93 4.18 -3.93 -27.46
CA ILE A 93 5.60 -3.77 -27.81
C ILE A 93 5.99 -4.74 -28.93
N ASN A 94 5.56 -6.00 -28.85
CA ASN A 94 5.79 -7.01 -29.89
C ASN A 94 5.17 -6.60 -31.23
N ASN A 95 3.94 -6.07 -31.22
CA ASN A 95 3.29 -5.57 -32.41
C ASN A 95 4.08 -4.39 -33.00
N GLN A 96 4.52 -3.45 -32.17
CA GLN A 96 5.28 -2.30 -32.64
C GLN A 96 6.63 -2.71 -33.26
N ILE A 97 7.36 -3.62 -32.61
CA ILE A 97 8.63 -4.17 -33.15
C ILE A 97 8.36 -4.92 -34.46
N TYR A 98 7.31 -5.74 -34.50
CA TYR A 98 6.96 -6.55 -35.66
C TYR A 98 6.70 -5.70 -36.91
N TYR A 99 5.92 -4.63 -36.78
CA TYR A 99 5.56 -3.78 -37.92
C TYR A 99 6.62 -2.74 -38.28
N THR A 100 7.49 -2.35 -37.34
CA THR A 100 8.45 -1.25 -37.55
C THR A 100 9.87 -1.75 -37.83
N LEU A 101 10.34 -2.74 -37.06
CA LEU A 101 11.72 -3.23 -37.11
C LEU A 101 11.86 -4.47 -37.99
N SER A 102 11.16 -5.55 -37.65
CA SER A 102 11.20 -6.78 -38.43
C SER A 102 9.99 -7.67 -38.19
N THR A 103 9.43 -8.17 -39.29
CA THR A 103 8.39 -9.21 -39.29
C THR A 103 8.97 -10.61 -39.10
N ASP A 104 10.28 -10.78 -39.29
CA ASP A 104 10.96 -12.06 -39.11
C ASP A 104 11.27 -12.27 -37.63
N ARG A 105 10.62 -13.28 -37.03
CA ARG A 105 10.78 -13.63 -35.63
C ARG A 105 10.59 -15.12 -35.39
N GLU A 106 11.24 -15.61 -34.35
CA GLU A 106 11.04 -16.97 -33.83
C GLU A 106 10.70 -16.91 -32.33
N THR A 107 9.88 -17.86 -31.89
CA THR A 107 9.61 -18.09 -30.47
C THR A 107 10.52 -19.21 -29.97
N ARG A 108 11.26 -18.94 -28.90
CA ARG A 108 12.15 -19.88 -28.22
C ARG A 108 11.54 -20.33 -26.88
N GLU A 109 12.28 -21.16 -26.16
CA GLU A 109 11.89 -21.63 -24.83
C GLU A 109 11.47 -20.48 -23.91
N GLN A 110 10.50 -20.74 -23.02
CA GLN A 110 9.93 -19.76 -22.09
C GLN A 110 9.22 -18.57 -22.76
N ASP A 111 8.62 -18.78 -23.94
CA ASP A 111 7.89 -17.76 -24.71
C ASP A 111 8.75 -16.53 -25.11
N LYS A 112 10.07 -16.69 -25.12
CA LYS A 112 11.01 -15.63 -25.51
C LYS A 112 10.96 -15.44 -27.03
N ILE A 113 10.80 -14.20 -27.48
CA ILE A 113 10.74 -13.86 -28.90
C ILE A 113 12.09 -13.33 -29.36
N VAL A 114 12.60 -13.87 -30.46
CA VAL A 114 13.81 -13.36 -31.12
C VAL A 114 13.43 -12.76 -32.45
N TYR A 115 13.74 -11.48 -32.65
CA TYR A 115 13.55 -10.80 -33.93
C TYR A 115 14.84 -10.83 -34.77
N THR A 116 14.71 -11.20 -36.04
CA THR A 116 15.82 -11.26 -36.99
C THR A 116 15.83 -10.00 -37.85
N LEU A 117 16.90 -9.23 -37.78
CA LEU A 117 17.09 -7.98 -38.52
C LEU A 117 17.96 -8.22 -39.75
N SER A 118 17.37 -8.17 -40.93
CA SER A 118 18.13 -8.28 -42.19
C SER A 118 18.87 -6.98 -42.51
N VAL A 119 20.19 -7.02 -42.59
CA VAL A 119 21.03 -5.84 -42.87
C VAL A 119 21.98 -6.11 -44.05
N ASN A 120 21.89 -5.24 -45.07
CA ASN A 120 22.74 -5.31 -46.27
C ASN A 120 23.97 -4.41 -46.15
N SER A 121 24.75 -4.60 -45.09
CA SER A 121 25.92 -3.79 -44.79
C SER A 121 26.87 -4.55 -43.85
N PRO A 122 28.19 -4.30 -43.90
CA PRO A 122 29.10 -4.83 -42.90
C PRO A 122 28.80 -4.26 -41.50
N ILE A 123 29.03 -5.08 -40.48
CA ILE A 123 28.70 -4.78 -39.07
C ILE A 123 29.96 -4.80 -38.20
N ASP A 124 30.01 -3.92 -37.21
CA ASP A 124 31.12 -3.83 -36.25
C ASP A 124 31.25 -5.03 -35.28
N LYS A 125 30.27 -5.93 -35.29
CA LYS A 125 30.29 -7.22 -34.59
C LYS A 125 31.00 -8.34 -35.36
N ASP A 126 31.27 -8.14 -36.64
CA ASP A 126 32.16 -9.02 -37.37
C ASP A 126 33.56 -8.96 -36.74
N THR A 127 34.08 -10.10 -36.32
CA THR A 127 35.38 -10.18 -35.62
C THR A 127 36.53 -9.64 -36.47
N GLN A 128 36.35 -9.61 -37.79
CA GLN A 128 37.28 -9.10 -38.79
C GLN A 128 36.85 -7.75 -39.37
N PHE A 129 35.84 -7.08 -38.81
CA PHE A 129 35.39 -5.75 -39.26
C PHE A 129 36.53 -4.73 -39.33
N ARG A 130 37.53 -4.86 -38.46
CA ARG A 130 38.74 -4.03 -38.50
C ARG A 130 39.49 -4.13 -39.83
N LYS A 131 39.55 -5.33 -40.44
CA LYS A 131 40.15 -5.51 -41.77
C LYS A 131 39.36 -4.72 -42.81
N ILE A 132 38.03 -4.73 -42.72
CA ILE A 132 37.15 -3.94 -43.58
C ILE A 132 37.42 -2.46 -43.40
N ARG A 133 37.43 -1.93 -42.16
CA ARG A 133 37.70 -0.52 -41.88
C ARG A 133 39.01 -0.02 -42.47
N ARG A 134 40.08 -0.81 -42.33
CA ARG A 134 41.40 -0.44 -42.88
C ARG A 134 41.43 -0.46 -44.39
N PHE A 135 40.76 -1.42 -45.00
CA PHE A 135 40.59 -1.43 -46.44
C PHE A 135 39.79 -0.20 -46.91
N VAL A 136 38.71 0.17 -46.20
CA VAL A 136 37.92 1.37 -46.50
C VAL A 136 38.78 2.62 -46.42
N SER A 137 39.57 2.80 -45.36
CA SER A 137 40.50 3.94 -45.25
C SER A 137 41.47 3.99 -46.43
N PHE A 138 42.08 2.86 -46.79
CA PHE A 138 42.95 2.76 -47.97
C PHE A 138 42.19 3.13 -49.25
N TYR A 139 41.00 2.56 -49.48
CA TYR A 139 40.26 2.74 -50.71
C TYR A 139 39.85 4.19 -50.92
N ILE A 140 39.37 4.89 -49.87
CA ILE A 140 38.94 6.29 -49.93
C ILE A 140 40.07 7.23 -50.35
N GLU A 141 41.33 6.90 -50.05
CA GLU A 141 42.49 7.65 -50.50
C GLU A 141 42.79 7.44 -52.00
N GLN A 142 42.40 6.29 -52.56
CA GLN A 142 42.68 5.93 -53.96
C GLN A 142 41.50 6.23 -54.89
N SER A 143 40.26 6.06 -54.43
CA SER A 143 39.04 6.23 -55.21
C SER A 143 37.85 6.63 -54.34
N LYS A 144 36.95 7.43 -54.91
CA LYS A 144 35.70 7.86 -54.27
C LYS A 144 34.47 7.14 -54.82
N ASN A 145 34.64 6.30 -55.83
CA ASN A 145 33.54 5.67 -56.57
C ASN A 145 33.38 4.21 -56.16
N ASN A 146 32.14 3.70 -56.21
CA ASN A 146 31.80 2.28 -56.04
C ASN A 146 32.34 1.62 -54.75
N LEU A 147 32.34 2.36 -53.63
CA LEU A 147 32.85 1.84 -52.35
C LEU A 147 32.16 0.54 -51.92
N ASP A 148 30.84 0.43 -52.15
CA ASP A 148 30.06 -0.77 -51.82
C ASP A 148 30.60 -2.03 -52.53
N GLU A 149 30.87 -1.92 -53.83
CA GLU A 149 31.37 -3.02 -54.64
C GLU A 149 32.82 -3.34 -54.28
N ALA A 150 33.62 -2.31 -54.01
CA ALA A 150 35.00 -2.49 -53.55
C ALA A 150 35.06 -3.26 -52.21
N ILE A 151 34.16 -2.95 -51.28
CA ILE A 151 34.06 -3.65 -50.00
C ILE A 151 33.59 -5.09 -50.20
N ARG A 152 32.59 -5.34 -51.05
CA ARG A 152 32.13 -6.71 -51.38
C ARG A 152 33.27 -7.54 -51.97
N ASN A 153 34.02 -6.98 -52.91
CA ASN A 153 35.17 -7.63 -53.53
C ASN A 153 36.30 -7.88 -52.52
N PHE A 154 36.58 -6.92 -51.64
CA PHE A 154 37.53 -7.11 -50.55
C PHE A 154 37.13 -8.25 -49.60
N ILE A 155 35.86 -8.31 -49.21
CA ILE A 155 35.32 -9.37 -48.35
C ILE A 155 35.40 -10.72 -49.04
N TYR A 156 35.02 -10.78 -50.32
CA TYR A 156 35.12 -11.99 -51.13
C TYR A 156 36.58 -12.50 -51.20
N LEU A 157 37.52 -11.64 -51.59
CA LEU A 157 38.92 -11.99 -51.72
C LEU A 157 39.56 -12.35 -50.38
N SER A 158 39.12 -11.74 -49.27
CA SER A 158 39.60 -12.09 -47.92
C SER A 158 39.27 -13.52 -47.52
N LYS A 159 38.23 -14.12 -48.12
CA LYS A 159 37.87 -15.54 -47.94
C LYS A 159 38.45 -16.45 -49.03
N LYS A 160 38.68 -15.90 -50.23
CA LYS A 160 39.11 -16.63 -51.43
C LYS A 160 40.31 -15.95 -52.09
N ASN A 161 41.49 -16.28 -51.57
CA ASN A 161 42.75 -15.68 -52.01
C ASN A 161 43.16 -16.08 -53.44
N ASP A 162 42.63 -17.18 -53.97
CA ASP A 162 42.90 -17.69 -55.31
C ASP A 162 42.40 -16.75 -56.43
N ALA A 163 41.36 -15.98 -56.15
CA ALA A 163 40.80 -15.02 -57.10
C ALA A 163 41.57 -13.69 -57.20
N ILE A 164 42.56 -13.45 -56.31
CA ILE A 164 43.29 -12.17 -56.22
C ILE A 164 43.94 -11.79 -57.55
N GLY A 165 44.58 -12.74 -58.25
CA GLY A 165 45.27 -12.46 -59.51
C GLY A 165 44.33 -11.95 -60.61
N ASN A 166 43.15 -12.58 -60.74
CA ASN A 166 42.13 -12.16 -61.71
C ASN A 166 41.61 -10.75 -61.37
N TYR A 167 41.26 -10.51 -60.11
CA TYR A 167 40.73 -9.22 -59.67
C TYR A 167 41.75 -8.09 -59.83
N PHE A 168 43.03 -8.36 -59.57
CA PHE A 168 44.10 -7.39 -59.77
C PHE A 168 44.28 -6.99 -61.24
N SER A 169 44.06 -7.91 -62.18
CA SER A 169 44.17 -7.64 -63.62
C SER A 169 42.99 -6.86 -64.21
N SER A 170 41.93 -6.66 -63.44
CA SER A 170 40.75 -5.91 -63.88
C SER A 170 41.06 -4.42 -64.07
N SER A 171 40.47 -3.80 -65.10
CA SER A 171 40.53 -2.34 -65.28
C SER A 171 39.62 -1.56 -64.32
N SER A 172 38.72 -2.27 -63.63
CA SER A 172 37.80 -1.68 -62.65
C SER A 172 38.51 -1.45 -61.31
N GLN A 173 38.37 -0.24 -60.75
CA GLN A 173 39.00 0.15 -59.49
C GLN A 173 38.44 -0.62 -58.30
N GLU A 174 37.13 -0.84 -58.27
CA GLU A 174 36.44 -1.63 -57.25
C GLU A 174 36.80 -3.11 -57.26
N MET A 175 37.49 -3.62 -58.30
CA MET A 175 38.06 -4.97 -58.32
C MET A 175 39.57 -4.98 -58.05
N SER A 176 40.30 -4.09 -58.72
CA SER A 176 41.77 -4.08 -58.69
C SER A 176 42.35 -3.57 -57.37
N TYR A 177 41.75 -2.56 -56.73
CA TYR A 177 42.25 -2.03 -55.46
C TYR A 177 42.10 -2.98 -54.27
N PRO A 178 40.97 -3.70 -54.07
CA PRO A 178 40.89 -4.78 -53.09
C PRO A 178 42.00 -5.83 -53.24
N ALA A 179 42.26 -6.27 -54.47
CA ALA A 179 43.29 -7.25 -54.76
C ALA A 179 44.70 -6.70 -54.51
N LEU A 180 44.97 -5.45 -54.94
CA LEU A 180 46.23 -4.76 -54.67
C LEU A 180 46.49 -4.61 -53.17
N TYR A 181 45.47 -4.23 -52.38
CA TYR A 181 45.58 -4.08 -50.94
C TYR A 181 45.98 -5.40 -50.26
N LEU A 182 45.33 -6.51 -50.63
CA LEU A 182 45.64 -7.84 -50.11
C LEU A 182 47.02 -8.33 -50.56
N LEU A 183 47.41 -8.11 -51.83
CA LEU A 183 48.74 -8.44 -52.33
C LEU A 183 49.83 -7.67 -51.59
N ARG A 184 49.66 -6.35 -51.42
CA ARG A 184 50.61 -5.51 -50.65
C ARG A 184 50.78 -6.05 -49.23
N LYS A 185 49.70 -6.48 -48.60
CA LYS A 185 49.74 -7.05 -47.25
C LYS A 185 50.42 -8.42 -47.21
N ASN A 186 50.20 -9.27 -48.21
CA ASN A 186 50.81 -10.59 -48.30
C ASN A 186 52.30 -10.54 -48.68
N LEU A 187 52.71 -9.56 -49.48
CA LEU A 187 54.08 -9.40 -49.99
C LEU A 187 54.99 -8.57 -49.09
N SER A 188 54.43 -7.76 -48.19
CA SER A 188 55.20 -6.88 -47.34
C SER A 188 55.21 -7.37 -45.89
N ASN A 189 56.39 -7.42 -45.26
CA ASN A 189 56.54 -7.55 -43.80
C ASN A 189 56.13 -6.26 -43.06
N ILE A 190 55.34 -5.38 -43.69
CA ILE A 190 54.93 -4.11 -43.11
C ILE A 190 53.98 -4.43 -41.96
N LYS A 191 54.52 -4.38 -40.73
CA LYS A 191 53.72 -4.21 -39.52
C LYS A 191 52.80 -3.03 -39.76
N ASP A 192 51.51 -3.24 -39.52
CA ASP A 192 50.48 -2.20 -39.57
C ASP A 192 51.05 -0.85 -39.13
N ASN A 193 50.86 0.20 -39.94
CA ASN A 193 51.42 1.49 -39.60
C ASN A 193 50.81 1.97 -38.26
N ILE A 194 51.58 2.72 -37.46
CA ILE A 194 51.14 3.16 -36.11
C ILE A 194 49.85 3.98 -36.18
N SER A 195 49.68 4.82 -37.19
CA SER A 195 48.47 5.62 -37.43
C SER A 195 47.25 4.76 -37.80
N ASP A 196 47.43 3.68 -38.57
CA ASP A 196 46.37 2.71 -38.87
C ASP A 196 45.98 1.96 -37.61
N PHE A 197 46.93 1.61 -36.73
CA PHE A 197 46.63 1.02 -35.44
C PHE A 197 45.83 1.99 -34.56
N GLU A 198 46.27 3.24 -34.45
CA GLU A 198 45.58 4.26 -33.66
C GLU A 198 44.15 4.52 -34.13
N THR A 199 43.96 4.71 -35.43
CA THR A 199 42.62 5.00 -36.02
C THR A 199 41.70 3.78 -36.08
N SER A 200 42.22 2.56 -36.26
CA SER A 200 41.39 1.35 -36.38
C SER A 200 41.17 0.58 -35.07
N ILE A 201 42.01 0.79 -34.05
CA ILE A 201 41.93 0.12 -32.74
C ILE A 201 41.74 1.12 -31.60
N VAL A 202 42.67 2.06 -31.42
CA VAL A 202 42.72 2.90 -30.21
C VAL A 202 41.52 3.82 -30.15
N VAL A 203 41.26 4.60 -31.21
CA VAL A 203 40.13 5.55 -31.25
C VAL A 203 38.77 4.85 -31.06
N PRO A 204 38.45 3.73 -31.76
CA PRO A 204 37.21 3.01 -31.50
C PRO A 204 37.10 2.43 -30.10
N LEU A 205 38.21 1.98 -29.51
CA LEU A 205 38.22 1.42 -28.16
C LEU A 205 38.01 2.52 -27.11
N ASP A 206 38.70 3.66 -27.26
CA ASP A 206 38.58 4.82 -26.38
C ASP A 206 37.16 5.39 -26.40
N ASN A 207 36.56 5.53 -27.59
CA ASN A 207 35.17 5.93 -27.73
C ASN A 207 34.21 4.94 -27.06
N LYS A 208 34.39 3.62 -27.27
CA LYS A 208 33.57 2.59 -26.59
C LYS A 208 33.72 2.65 -25.07
N LEU A 209 34.93 2.88 -24.56
CA LEU A 209 35.19 3.02 -23.13
C LEU A 209 34.52 4.27 -22.55
N LYS A 210 34.60 5.39 -23.26
CA LYS A 210 33.95 6.63 -22.88
C LYS A 210 32.42 6.48 -22.85
N GLU A 211 31.83 5.87 -23.86
CA GLU A 211 30.39 5.58 -23.90
C GLU A 211 29.95 4.69 -22.74
N ILE A 212 30.73 3.64 -22.40
CA ILE A 212 30.44 2.78 -21.23
C ILE A 212 30.51 3.58 -19.93
N SER A 213 31.49 4.45 -19.78
CA SER A 213 31.63 5.29 -18.59
C SER A 213 30.45 6.26 -18.45
N GLU A 214 30.09 6.96 -19.52
CA GLU A 214 28.98 7.92 -19.52
C GLU A 214 27.63 7.23 -19.25
N ASP A 215 27.40 6.06 -19.85
CA ASP A 215 26.17 5.29 -19.62
C ASP A 215 26.10 4.73 -18.19
N SER A 216 27.23 4.27 -17.64
CA SER A 216 27.32 3.84 -16.23
C SER A 216 26.97 4.98 -15.26
N ASP A 217 27.49 6.19 -15.50
CA ASP A 217 27.18 7.37 -14.70
C ASP A 217 25.70 7.78 -14.81
N GLU A 218 25.12 7.68 -16.01
CA GLU A 218 23.69 7.93 -16.23
C GLU A 218 22.81 6.92 -15.48
N GLN A 219 23.12 5.61 -15.59
CA GLN A 219 22.40 4.56 -14.86
C GLN A 219 22.48 4.77 -13.35
N PHE A 220 23.66 5.12 -12.83
CA PHE A 220 23.81 5.40 -11.40
C PHE A 220 22.94 6.57 -10.94
N ARG A 221 22.86 7.64 -11.74
CA ARG A 221 21.97 8.78 -11.48
C ARG A 221 20.49 8.38 -11.55
N GLU A 222 20.08 7.60 -12.54
CA GLU A 222 18.70 7.10 -12.67
C GLU A 222 18.30 6.29 -11.43
N ILE A 223 19.13 5.30 -11.05
CA ILE A 223 18.89 4.45 -9.87
C ILE A 223 18.77 5.29 -8.61
N THR A 224 19.70 6.23 -8.40
CA THR A 224 19.69 7.11 -7.22
C THR A 224 18.40 7.92 -7.16
N SER A 225 17.99 8.54 -8.26
CA SER A 225 16.76 9.34 -8.33
C SER A 225 15.49 8.51 -8.10
N PHE A 226 15.46 7.27 -8.60
CA PHE A 226 14.34 6.35 -8.39
C PHE A 226 14.24 5.90 -6.93
N ILE A 227 15.37 5.57 -6.30
CA ILE A 227 15.41 5.21 -4.87
C ILE A 227 14.93 6.38 -4.02
N GLU A 228 15.36 7.60 -4.32
CA GLU A 228 14.94 8.81 -3.61
C GLU A 228 13.44 9.07 -3.77
N ASP A 229 12.89 9.02 -4.99
CA ASP A 229 11.44 9.17 -5.23
C ASP A 229 10.62 8.10 -4.49
N LYS A 230 11.06 6.84 -4.51
CA LYS A 230 10.38 5.75 -3.78
C LYS A 230 10.47 5.93 -2.27
N HIS A 231 11.63 6.33 -1.76
CA HIS A 231 11.81 6.62 -0.34
C HIS A 231 10.87 7.75 0.11
N ASN A 232 10.81 8.84 -0.64
CA ASN A 232 9.91 9.96 -0.35
C ASN A 232 8.43 9.52 -0.35
N LYS A 233 8.00 8.73 -1.33
CA LYS A 233 6.63 8.18 -1.38
C LYS A 233 6.31 7.27 -0.19
N ILE A 234 7.26 6.41 0.20
CA ILE A 234 7.09 5.55 1.38
C ILE A 234 7.01 6.40 2.65
N GLN A 235 7.85 7.42 2.76
CA GLN A 235 7.87 8.34 3.89
C GLN A 235 6.54 9.09 4.02
N GLU A 236 6.02 9.66 2.92
CA GLU A 236 4.70 10.31 2.91
C GLU A 236 3.57 9.36 3.35
N GLN A 237 3.56 8.12 2.85
CA GLN A 237 2.58 7.12 3.26
C GLN A 237 2.72 6.74 4.73
N TYR A 238 3.95 6.59 5.22
CA TYR A 238 4.25 6.30 6.60
C TYR A 238 3.77 7.43 7.52
N ASP A 239 4.10 8.68 7.21
CA ASP A 239 3.70 9.86 8.00
C ASP A 239 2.18 10.03 8.04
N LYS A 240 1.51 9.75 6.91
CA LYS A 240 0.04 9.70 6.86
C LYS A 240 -0.51 8.60 7.78
N LYS A 241 0.05 7.40 7.77
CA LYS A 241 -0.39 6.28 8.63
C LYS A 241 -0.13 6.55 10.11
N VAL A 242 1.00 7.17 10.45
CA VAL A 242 1.29 7.63 11.81
C VAL A 242 0.24 8.63 12.28
N SER A 243 -0.12 9.59 11.42
CA SER A 243 -1.16 10.59 11.72
C SER A 243 -2.54 9.95 11.91
N GLU A 244 -2.92 9.01 11.04
CA GLU A 244 -4.17 8.23 11.16
C GLU A 244 -4.21 7.44 12.47
N LEU A 245 -3.11 6.78 12.86
CA LEU A 245 -3.00 6.02 14.11
C LEU A 245 -3.08 6.93 15.34
N ALA A 246 -2.44 8.10 15.31
CA ALA A 246 -2.52 9.07 16.39
C ALA A 246 -3.95 9.57 16.60
N ALA A 247 -4.67 9.87 15.51
CA ALA A 247 -6.08 10.25 15.56
C ALA A 247 -6.97 9.11 16.08
N PHE A 248 -6.73 7.88 15.63
CA PHE A 248 -7.44 6.70 16.12
C PHE A 248 -7.22 6.48 17.61
N LYS A 249 -5.97 6.55 18.09
CA LYS A 249 -5.64 6.43 19.52
C LYS A 249 -6.38 7.47 20.36
N LYS A 250 -6.39 8.74 19.93
CA LYS A 250 -7.12 9.80 20.61
C LYS A 250 -8.63 9.54 20.66
N SER A 251 -9.19 9.03 19.57
CA SER A 251 -10.62 8.63 19.52
C SER A 251 -10.92 7.50 20.50
N LEU A 252 -10.04 6.49 20.57
CA LEU A 252 -10.17 5.37 21.49
C LEU A 252 -10.08 5.81 22.96
N ASP A 253 -9.11 6.66 23.30
CA ASP A 253 -8.96 7.22 24.65
C ASP A 253 -10.21 8.02 25.06
N ASN A 254 -10.75 8.85 24.15
CA ASN A 254 -11.98 9.59 24.39
C ASN A 254 -13.18 8.65 24.60
N TRP A 255 -13.34 7.64 23.75
CA TRP A 255 -14.40 6.65 23.88
C TRP A 255 -14.30 5.89 25.21
N GLN A 256 -13.09 5.47 25.58
CA GLN A 256 -12.85 4.76 26.84
C GLN A 256 -13.21 5.63 28.05
N ASN A 257 -12.81 6.90 28.05
CA ASN A 257 -13.17 7.85 29.09
C ASN A 257 -14.69 8.08 29.17
N GLU A 258 -15.35 8.27 28.02
CA GLU A 258 -16.81 8.43 27.96
C GLU A 258 -17.54 7.20 28.53
N LYS A 259 -17.08 6.00 28.18
CA LYS A 259 -17.65 4.75 28.70
C LYS A 259 -17.41 4.58 30.19
N PHE A 260 -16.22 4.90 30.68
CA PHE A 260 -15.90 4.85 32.10
C PHE A 260 -16.80 5.80 32.90
N VAL A 261 -16.98 7.03 32.44
CA VAL A 261 -17.89 8.01 33.08
C VAL A 261 -19.33 7.49 33.07
N LYS A 262 -19.82 6.97 31.94
CA LYS A 262 -21.18 6.41 31.87
C LYS A 262 -21.39 5.22 32.79
N ILE A 263 -20.42 4.32 32.89
CA ILE A 263 -20.47 3.17 33.80
C ILE A 263 -20.50 3.64 35.25
N LYS A 264 -19.62 4.58 35.61
CA LYS A 264 -19.56 5.15 36.97
C LYS A 264 -20.86 5.84 37.37
N VAL A 265 -21.45 6.65 36.47
CA VAL A 265 -22.75 7.27 36.72
C VAL A 265 -23.85 6.21 36.90
N LEU A 266 -23.81 5.12 36.12
CA LEU A 266 -24.73 4.01 36.29
C LEU A 266 -24.55 3.33 37.66
N GLU A 267 -23.31 3.02 38.02
CA GLU A 267 -22.93 2.40 39.30
C GLU A 267 -23.40 3.27 40.47
N ASP A 268 -23.05 4.56 40.49
CA ASP A 268 -23.50 5.53 41.49
C ASP A 268 -25.03 5.61 41.58
N THR A 269 -25.73 5.53 40.43
CA THR A 269 -27.21 5.54 40.39
C THR A 269 -27.79 4.25 40.98
N TYR A 270 -27.20 3.10 40.66
CA TYR A 270 -27.63 1.81 41.19
C TYR A 270 -27.36 1.69 42.69
N GLU A 271 -26.20 2.13 43.18
CA GLU A 271 -25.89 2.17 44.61
C GLU A 271 -26.87 3.07 45.37
N ASN A 272 -27.12 4.28 44.87
CA ASN A 272 -28.11 5.19 45.47
C ASN A 272 -29.51 4.58 45.49
N LYS A 273 -29.93 3.93 44.40
CA LYS A 273 -31.24 3.25 44.35
C LYS A 273 -31.32 2.14 45.39
N LEU A 274 -30.31 1.27 45.48
CA LEU A 274 -30.25 0.20 46.49
C LEU A 274 -30.26 0.74 47.92
N ALA A 275 -29.55 1.85 48.17
CA ALA A 275 -29.50 2.50 49.47
C ALA A 275 -30.85 3.11 49.88
N LEU A 276 -31.69 3.54 48.92
CA LEU A 276 -33.02 4.09 49.17
C LEU A 276 -34.13 3.03 49.20
N GLU A 277 -33.99 1.95 48.44
CA GLU A 277 -34.99 0.88 48.33
C GLU A 277 -35.10 0.05 49.62
N ALA A 278 -34.00 -0.15 50.35
CA ALA A 278 -34.01 -0.84 51.64
C ALA A 278 -34.79 -0.08 52.74
N PRO A 279 -34.55 1.22 53.02
CA PRO A 279 -35.35 1.98 53.97
C PRO A 279 -36.78 2.22 53.50
N GLU A 280 -37.03 2.44 52.21
CA GLU A 280 -38.39 2.62 51.68
C GLU A 280 -39.26 1.38 51.92
N ASN A 281 -38.75 0.19 51.60
CA ASN A 281 -39.46 -1.07 51.89
C ASN A 281 -39.70 -1.27 53.38
N LEU A 282 -38.74 -0.90 54.23
CA LEU A 282 -38.87 -1.03 55.68
C LEU A 282 -39.90 -0.05 56.26
N TRP A 283 -39.98 1.16 55.74
CA TRP A 283 -40.95 2.17 56.15
C TRP A 283 -42.36 1.82 55.69
N ASN A 284 -42.52 1.34 54.45
CA ASN A 284 -43.81 0.87 53.93
C ASN A 284 -44.34 -0.34 54.72
N ASN A 285 -43.48 -1.31 55.02
CA ASN A 285 -43.88 -2.47 55.83
C ASN A 285 -44.27 -2.05 57.25
N ARG A 286 -43.52 -1.14 57.87
CA ARG A 286 -43.87 -0.61 59.20
C ARG A 286 -45.18 0.17 59.17
N ALA A 287 -45.42 1.01 58.18
CA ALA A 287 -46.67 1.75 58.05
C ALA A 287 -47.89 0.80 57.95
N GLU A 288 -47.78 -0.27 57.15
CA GLU A 288 -48.84 -1.27 57.03
C GLU A 288 -49.08 -2.04 58.35
N GLU A 289 -48.01 -2.31 59.11
CA GLU A 289 -48.09 -2.99 60.40
C GLU A 289 -48.69 -2.08 61.49
N HIS A 290 -48.29 -0.80 61.53
CA HIS A 290 -48.86 0.20 62.44
C HIS A 290 -50.34 0.47 62.15
N GLU A 291 -50.76 0.50 60.89
CA GLU A 291 -52.17 0.65 60.53
C GLU A 291 -53.02 -0.52 61.05
N LYS A 292 -52.54 -1.76 60.90
CA LYS A 292 -53.20 -2.97 61.43
C LYS A 292 -53.27 -2.95 62.95
N GLN A 293 -52.17 -2.57 63.62
CA GLN A 293 -52.12 -2.48 65.08
C GLN A 293 -53.05 -1.39 65.62
N ALA A 294 -53.07 -0.21 65.01
CA ALA A 294 -53.96 0.89 65.39
C ALA A 294 -55.43 0.48 65.30
N ARG A 295 -55.82 -0.26 64.25
CA ARG A 295 -57.18 -0.80 64.09
C ARG A 295 -57.53 -1.80 65.20
N ASN A 296 -56.62 -2.71 65.55
CA ASN A 296 -56.86 -3.67 66.63
C ASN A 296 -56.97 -2.99 68.00
N TRP A 297 -56.12 -1.99 68.27
CA TRP A 297 -56.20 -1.20 69.50
C TRP A 297 -57.50 -0.41 69.60
N ALA A 298 -57.99 0.18 68.51
CA ALA A 298 -59.28 0.87 68.49
C ALA A 298 -60.44 -0.07 68.87
N ILE A 299 -60.45 -1.30 68.37
CA ILE A 299 -61.45 -2.32 68.71
C ILE A 299 -61.37 -2.69 70.20
N PHE A 300 -60.16 -2.94 70.72
CA PHE A 300 -59.95 -3.27 72.14
C PHE A 300 -60.44 -2.15 73.07
N LEU A 301 -60.21 -0.89 72.68
CA LEU A 301 -60.60 0.28 73.44
C LEU A 301 -62.13 0.41 73.53
N VAL A 302 -62.84 0.24 72.41
CA VAL A 302 -64.31 0.21 72.39
C VAL A 302 -64.84 -0.89 73.31
N PHE A 303 -64.27 -2.09 73.25
CA PHE A 303 -64.66 -3.20 74.12
C PHE A 303 -64.43 -2.88 75.60
N THR A 304 -63.29 -2.26 75.93
CA THR A 304 -62.94 -1.86 77.29
C THR A 304 -63.91 -0.81 77.84
N ILE A 305 -64.33 0.17 77.02
CA ILE A 305 -65.32 1.18 77.42
C ILE A 305 -66.68 0.51 77.70
N VAL A 306 -67.13 -0.40 76.83
CA VAL A 306 -68.40 -1.12 77.01
C VAL A 306 -68.37 -1.99 78.27
N ALA A 307 -67.27 -2.71 78.51
CA ALA A 307 -67.07 -3.51 79.71
C ALA A 307 -67.08 -2.63 80.97
N LEU A 308 -66.43 -1.46 80.92
CA LEU A 308 -66.41 -0.50 82.02
C LEU A 308 -67.84 0.00 82.35
N ILE A 309 -68.63 0.36 81.33
CA ILE A 309 -70.04 0.77 81.51
C ILE A 309 -70.86 -0.35 82.14
N PHE A 310 -70.65 -1.61 81.72
CA PHE A 310 -71.35 -2.77 82.28
C PHE A 310 -70.98 -3.01 83.76
N THR A 311 -69.69 -2.89 84.10
CA THR A 311 -69.24 -2.95 85.50
C THR A 311 -69.81 -1.80 86.34
N LEU A 312 -69.99 -0.61 85.74
CA LEU A 312 -70.61 0.56 86.36
C LEU A 312 -72.08 0.30 86.69
N GLY A 313 -72.83 -0.27 85.76
CA GLY A 313 -74.22 -0.67 85.98
C GLY A 313 -74.37 -1.70 87.10
N LYS A 314 -73.47 -2.70 87.15
CA LYS A 314 -73.47 -3.68 88.25
C LYS A 314 -73.06 -3.08 89.59
N LEU A 315 -72.06 -2.22 89.63
CA LEU A 315 -71.56 -1.62 90.87
C LEU A 315 -72.58 -0.65 91.48
N VAL A 316 -73.28 0.13 90.64
CA VAL A 316 -74.40 0.97 91.09
C VAL A 316 -75.54 0.12 91.64
N LEU A 317 -75.90 -1.00 91.00
CA LEU A 317 -76.91 -1.93 91.55
C LEU A 317 -76.46 -2.52 92.90
N VAL A 318 -75.20 -2.93 93.02
CA VAL A 318 -74.67 -3.48 94.28
C VAL A 318 -74.64 -2.42 95.39
N ILE A 319 -74.21 -1.17 95.11
CA ILE A 319 -74.24 -0.09 96.10
C ILE A 319 -75.67 0.28 96.47
N HIS A 320 -76.59 0.31 95.50
CA HIS A 320 -77.99 0.61 95.76
C HIS A 320 -78.66 -0.49 96.60
N ASP A 321 -78.36 -1.76 96.34
CA ASP A 321 -78.87 -2.89 97.13
C ASP A 321 -78.23 -2.91 98.53
N TYR A 322 -76.94 -2.56 98.63
CA TYR A 322 -76.22 -2.44 99.91
C TYR A 322 -76.73 -1.26 100.76
N SER A 323 -77.10 -0.13 100.14
CA SER A 323 -77.68 1.03 100.85
C SER A 323 -79.10 0.73 101.34
N LEU A 324 -79.93 0.03 100.53
CA LEU A 324 -81.31 -0.30 100.86
C LEU A 324 -81.43 -1.38 101.95
N ASN A 325 -80.54 -2.39 101.94
CA ASN A 325 -80.65 -3.54 102.85
C ASN A 325 -79.86 -3.43 104.17
N THR A 326 -78.89 -2.52 104.31
CA THR A 326 -78.03 -2.49 105.53
C THR A 326 -77.90 -1.13 106.20
N ILE A 327 -78.10 0.00 105.51
CA ILE A 327 -77.77 1.34 106.07
C ILE A 327 -78.98 2.04 106.72
N LYS A 328 -80.20 1.50 106.57
CA LYS A 328 -81.40 2.10 107.20
C LYS A 328 -81.45 2.02 108.73
N ASN A 329 -80.59 1.22 109.37
CA ASN A 329 -80.75 0.91 110.80
C ASN A 329 -79.61 1.28 111.76
N GLU A 330 -78.46 1.89 111.37
CA GLU A 330 -77.47 2.20 112.44
C GLU A 330 -76.43 3.33 112.23
N ILE A 331 -76.44 4.17 111.19
CA ILE A 331 -75.45 5.27 111.08
C ILE A 331 -76.02 6.54 110.41
N PRO A 332 -76.26 7.65 111.14
CA PRO A 332 -76.94 8.84 110.59
C PRO A 332 -76.01 9.94 110.06
N PHE A 333 -74.78 9.62 109.60
CA PHE A 333 -73.79 10.66 109.24
C PHE A 333 -73.17 10.58 107.83
N ILE A 334 -73.68 9.76 106.92
CA ILE A 334 -73.24 9.79 105.51
C ILE A 334 -74.46 9.84 104.60
N SER A 335 -74.61 10.92 103.84
CA SER A 335 -75.70 11.01 102.85
C SER A 335 -75.39 10.11 101.66
N GLU A 336 -76.40 9.35 101.23
CA GLU A 336 -76.35 8.43 100.09
C GLU A 336 -75.83 9.10 98.82
N SER A 337 -76.14 10.39 98.64
CA SER A 337 -75.68 11.22 97.53
C SER A 337 -74.16 11.49 97.52
N PHE A 338 -73.52 11.57 98.69
CA PHE A 338 -72.09 11.90 98.79
C PHE A 338 -71.19 10.76 98.29
N ILE A 339 -71.52 9.52 98.64
CA ILE A 339 -70.80 8.33 98.15
C ILE A 339 -70.95 8.22 96.63
N LEU A 340 -72.17 8.43 96.12
CA LEU A 340 -72.47 8.33 94.69
C LEU A 340 -71.71 9.37 93.87
N ILE A 341 -71.66 10.62 94.32
CA ILE A 341 -70.90 11.71 93.67
C ILE A 341 -69.39 11.48 93.73
N SER A 342 -68.87 10.94 94.83
CA SER A 342 -67.44 10.64 94.98
C SER A 342 -66.99 9.53 94.03
N VAL A 343 -67.79 8.46 93.92
CA VAL A 343 -67.55 7.34 93.00
C VAL A 343 -67.61 7.82 91.55
N ILE A 344 -68.63 8.60 91.16
CA ILE A 344 -68.75 9.15 89.81
C ILE A 344 -67.54 10.04 89.45
N SER A 345 -67.10 10.88 90.39
CA SER A 345 -65.95 11.78 90.17
C SER A 345 -64.64 11.03 89.99
N PHE A 346 -64.42 9.96 90.78
CA PHE A 346 -63.26 9.08 90.63
C PHE A 346 -63.24 8.37 89.27
N PHE A 347 -64.41 7.96 88.75
CA PHE A 347 -64.50 7.32 87.43
C PHE A 347 -64.32 8.28 86.26
N ILE A 348 -64.82 9.52 86.33
CA ILE A 348 -64.53 10.56 85.33
C ILE A 348 -63.00 10.80 85.24
N TYR A 349 -62.31 10.74 86.38
CA TYR A 349 -60.85 10.84 86.43
C TYR A 349 -60.15 9.65 85.74
N ILE A 350 -60.62 8.41 85.95
CA ILE A 350 -60.10 7.21 85.24
C ILE A 350 -60.32 7.31 83.73
N ILE A 351 -61.51 7.75 83.28
CA ILE A 351 -61.80 7.93 81.85
C ILE A 351 -60.85 8.97 81.24
N ARG A 352 -60.61 10.07 81.95
CA ARG A 352 -59.68 11.13 81.50
C ARG A 352 -58.25 10.62 81.37
N ILE A 353 -57.81 9.72 82.26
CA ILE A 353 -56.50 9.06 82.18
C ILE A 353 -56.43 8.12 80.98
N LEU A 354 -57.46 7.29 80.75
CA LEU A 354 -57.50 6.38 79.62
C LEU A 354 -57.46 7.11 78.27
N ILE A 355 -58.20 8.21 78.12
CA ILE A 355 -58.15 9.05 76.91
C ILE A 355 -56.74 9.62 76.70
N LYS A 356 -56.05 10.05 77.76
CA LYS A 356 -54.67 10.54 77.67
C LYS A 356 -53.67 9.45 77.27
N ILE A 357 -53.82 8.24 77.80
CA ILE A 357 -52.95 7.10 77.45
C ILE A 357 -53.12 6.74 75.96
N VAL A 358 -54.36 6.77 75.47
CA VAL A 358 -54.67 6.46 74.07
C VAL A 358 -54.09 7.52 73.13
N LEU A 359 -54.30 8.80 73.41
CA LEU A 359 -53.72 9.90 72.62
C LEU A 359 -52.18 9.83 72.59
N SER A 360 -51.55 9.45 73.70
CA SER A 360 -50.09 9.27 73.76
C SER A 360 -49.61 8.10 72.91
N ASN A 361 -50.34 6.98 72.90
CA ASN A 361 -49.95 5.81 72.12
C ASN A 361 -50.17 6.02 70.62
N GLN A 362 -51.19 6.80 70.26
CA GLN A 362 -51.46 7.18 68.88
C GLN A 362 -50.41 8.15 68.34
N HIS A 363 -49.89 9.07 69.18
CA HIS A 363 -48.80 9.98 68.80
C HIS A 363 -47.49 9.24 68.52
N LEU A 364 -47.24 8.12 69.23
CA LEU A 364 -46.07 7.25 69.06
C LEU A 364 -46.16 6.34 67.82
N ALA A 365 -47.33 6.25 67.19
CA ALA A 365 -47.55 5.48 65.96
C ALA A 365 -47.58 6.37 64.70
N THR A 366 -47.60 7.70 64.87
CA THR A 366 -47.56 8.70 63.79
C THR A 366 -46.19 9.33 63.57
N GLU A 367 -45.22 9.10 64.48
CA GLU A 367 -43.78 9.26 64.21
C GLU A 367 -43.20 7.90 63.79
#